data_AF-A0A6J8C0T9-F1
#
_entry.id   AF-A0A6J8C0T9-F1
#
_cell.length_a   1.000
_cell.length_b   1.000
_cell.length_c   1.000
_cell.angle_alpha   90.00
_cell.angle_beta   90.00
_cell.angle_gamma   90.00
#
_symmetry.space_group_name_H-M   'P 1'
#
loop_
_entity.id
_entity.type
_entity.pdbx_description
1 polymer ?
#
loop_
_entity_poly.entity_id
_entity_poly.type
_entity_poly.pdbx_seq_one_letter_code
_entity_poly.pdbx_strand_id
1 'polypeptide(L)'
;MSDAKLLKKKITENLIFMKENISDIEKITDSLIEKGVIDILDRPKFLGDHKTQKDKIHGVLEEVKTKRNSSSATNAELFKEKGFTQQAYKSFVLNVEKKELQQEISQLQIEQKRLLSQLVLKLNIKTLDSENKRLQTSNANIAKEKELLSIRVQQLEIKVHLLTQELGRKTEGINKIEKQNIELLHAIKLLKDQSIEDRAMHRKQREEDKNMFQKHREEDKNMFQKQREEDKNMYQQQRKEGREFFAQHMTDFKADMKKEMQTILNTTLDQRENKNKTDEERLFVCKMDDMKTELEGTFKVYLDKQRDQNKTFIDEVQAKLKAAKKIESNFLDNQRKEEKSRHNQTRDKDGRRLNPHMDEMKAHPDDATETIFCKSKPLNTNDVRNKSVTKNKINYNRTADLRKQIPKQ
;
A
#
# COMPACT_ATOMS: atom_id res chain seq x y z
N MET A 1 90.29 26.23 -27.68
CA MET A 1 90.94 27.49 -28.11
C MET A 1 91.99 27.84 -27.06
N SER A 2 93.22 28.22 -27.42
CA SER A 2 94.18 28.68 -26.41
C SER A 2 93.63 29.89 -25.66
N ASP A 3 93.91 30.02 -24.36
CA ASP A 3 93.37 31.10 -23.52
C ASP A 3 93.64 32.50 -24.10
N ALA A 4 94.77 32.67 -24.80
CA ALA A 4 95.08 33.89 -25.54
C ALA A 4 94.10 34.20 -26.69
N LYS A 5 93.56 33.18 -27.37
CA LYS A 5 92.54 33.36 -28.42
C LYS A 5 91.18 33.73 -27.81
N LEU A 6 90.83 33.15 -26.66
CA LEU A 6 89.59 33.48 -25.95
C LEU A 6 89.63 34.90 -25.36
N LEU A 7 90.79 35.31 -24.83
CA LEU A 7 91.00 36.66 -24.31
C LEU A 7 90.97 37.71 -25.42
N LYS A 8 91.65 37.48 -26.55
CA LYS A 8 91.55 38.37 -27.72
C LYS A 8 90.11 38.49 -28.24
N LYS A 9 89.35 37.39 -28.25
CA LYS A 9 87.93 37.39 -28.64
C LYS A 9 87.09 38.24 -27.68
N LYS A 10 87.21 38.02 -26.36
CA LYS A 10 86.48 38.81 -25.34
C LYS A 10 86.83 40.30 -25.37
N ILE A 11 88.11 40.66 -25.54
CA ILE A 11 88.54 42.05 -25.67
C ILE A 11 87.92 42.69 -26.92
N THR A 12 87.85 41.95 -28.03
CA THR A 12 87.26 42.43 -29.29
C THR A 12 85.75 42.61 -29.15
N GLU A 13 85.05 41.66 -28.53
CA GLU A 13 83.60 41.72 -28.25
C GLU A 13 83.25 42.88 -27.30
N ASN A 14 84.03 43.10 -26.24
CA ASN A 14 83.84 44.24 -25.34
C ASN A 14 84.13 45.58 -26.02
N LEU A 15 85.12 45.65 -26.92
CA LEU A 15 85.38 46.86 -27.71
C LEU A 15 84.25 47.18 -28.68
N ILE A 16 83.61 46.17 -29.28
CA ILE A 16 82.43 46.34 -30.13
C ILE A 16 81.24 46.81 -29.28
N PHE A 17 80.99 46.15 -28.14
CA PHE A 17 79.91 46.54 -27.22
C PHE A 17 80.06 47.98 -26.71
N MET A 18 81.28 48.40 -26.36
CA MET A 18 81.55 49.78 -25.96
C MET A 18 81.36 50.77 -27.12
N LYS A 19 81.75 50.41 -28.36
CA LYS A 19 81.51 51.24 -29.55
C LYS A 19 80.03 51.47 -29.84
N GLU A 20 79.16 50.55 -29.43
CA GLU A 20 77.72 50.60 -29.71
C GLU A 20 76.89 51.21 -28.57
N ASN A 21 77.37 51.17 -27.32
CA ASN A 21 76.56 51.51 -26.14
C ASN A 21 77.05 52.73 -25.33
N ILE A 22 78.17 53.36 -25.70
CA ILE A 22 78.62 54.60 -25.05
C ILE A 22 77.82 55.78 -25.61
N SER A 23 76.81 56.24 -24.86
CA SER A 23 75.99 57.40 -25.24
C SER A 23 76.68 58.76 -25.00
N ASP A 24 77.63 58.82 -24.06
CA ASP A 24 78.18 60.09 -23.55
C ASP A 24 79.71 60.15 -23.72
N ILE A 25 80.18 60.24 -24.97
CA ILE A 25 81.62 60.29 -25.27
C ILE A 25 82.33 61.49 -24.62
N GLU A 26 81.62 62.59 -24.40
CA GLU A 26 82.16 63.78 -23.74
C GLU A 26 82.60 63.46 -22.31
N LYS A 27 81.77 62.76 -21.54
CA LYS A 27 82.10 62.37 -20.15
C LYS A 27 83.30 61.42 -20.10
N ILE A 28 83.42 60.51 -21.07
CA ILE A 28 84.56 59.59 -21.14
C ILE A 28 85.82 60.36 -21.52
N THR A 29 85.75 61.25 -22.50
CA THR A 29 86.88 62.07 -22.94
C THR A 29 87.36 62.95 -21.78
N ASP A 30 86.44 63.58 -21.05
CA ASP A 30 86.74 64.42 -19.89
C ASP A 30 87.36 63.61 -18.75
N SER A 31 86.84 62.40 -18.46
CA SER A 31 87.44 61.52 -17.45
C SER A 31 88.84 61.01 -17.87
N LEU A 32 89.08 60.81 -19.17
CA LEU A 32 90.39 60.41 -19.69
C LEU A 32 91.41 61.57 -19.63
N ILE A 33 90.95 62.81 -19.85
CA ILE A 33 91.77 64.01 -19.68
C ILE A 33 92.09 64.24 -18.19
N GLU A 34 91.11 64.11 -17.31
CA GLU A 34 91.28 64.23 -15.85
C GLU A 34 92.30 63.22 -15.31
N LYS A 35 92.30 62.00 -15.86
CA LYS A 35 93.28 60.95 -15.53
C LYS A 35 94.63 61.12 -16.22
N GLY A 36 94.82 62.16 -17.03
CA GLY A 36 96.05 62.45 -17.76
C GLY A 36 96.37 61.44 -18.88
N VAL A 37 95.38 60.63 -19.30
CA VAL A 37 95.57 59.62 -20.35
C VAL A 37 95.58 60.28 -21.73
N ILE A 38 94.81 61.36 -21.90
CA ILE A 38 94.72 62.16 -23.12
C ILE A 38 95.00 63.63 -22.74
N ASP A 39 95.63 64.38 -23.65
CA ASP A 39 95.90 65.80 -23.39
C ASP A 39 94.63 66.61 -23.67
N ILE A 40 94.38 67.66 -22.89
CA ILE A 40 93.25 68.55 -23.10
C ILE A 40 93.26 69.16 -24.52
N LEU A 41 94.45 69.33 -25.10
CA LEU A 41 94.65 69.80 -26.47
C LEU A 41 94.14 68.82 -27.54
N ASP A 42 93.99 67.54 -27.21
CA ASP A 42 93.46 66.54 -28.13
C ASP A 42 91.92 66.45 -28.08
N ARG A 43 91.27 67.06 -27.08
CA ARG A 43 89.80 67.07 -26.91
C ARG A 43 89.04 67.52 -28.17
N PRO A 44 89.43 68.60 -28.88
CA PRO A 44 88.75 69.03 -30.09
C PRO A 44 88.88 68.02 -31.24
N LYS A 45 89.96 67.23 -31.28
CA LYS A 45 90.16 66.21 -32.33
C LYS A 45 89.13 65.09 -32.23
N PHE A 46 88.69 64.75 -31.01
CA PHE A 46 87.73 63.66 -30.79
C PHE A 46 86.27 64.09 -30.76
N LEU A 47 86.01 65.31 -30.31
CA LEU A 47 84.65 65.85 -30.22
C LEU A 47 84.24 66.68 -31.44
N GLY A 48 85.22 67.15 -32.26
CA GLY A 48 85.02 67.86 -33.53
C GLY A 48 84.53 66.97 -34.67
N ASP A 49 84.73 67.42 -35.93
CA ASP A 49 84.10 67.08 -37.24
C ASP A 49 83.84 65.61 -37.63
N HIS A 50 84.04 64.65 -36.73
CA HIS A 50 83.56 63.27 -36.88
C HIS A 50 82.04 63.22 -37.00
N LYS A 51 81.57 62.70 -38.14
CA LYS A 51 80.16 62.65 -38.53
C LYS A 51 79.31 61.70 -37.68
N THR A 52 79.91 60.71 -37.01
CA THR A 52 79.17 59.75 -36.18
C THR A 52 79.82 59.53 -34.81
N GLN A 53 79.00 59.19 -33.81
CA GLN A 53 79.44 58.82 -32.47
C GLN A 53 80.43 57.64 -32.47
N LYS A 54 80.26 56.70 -33.40
CA LYS A 54 81.15 55.56 -33.60
C LYS A 54 82.56 56.01 -34.03
N ASP A 55 82.66 57.02 -34.89
CA ASP A 55 83.95 57.56 -35.34
C ASP A 55 84.66 58.32 -34.21
N LYS A 56 83.90 59.07 -33.40
CA LYS A 56 84.41 59.74 -32.20
C LYS A 56 84.98 58.72 -31.20
N ILE A 57 84.23 57.65 -30.91
CA ILE A 57 84.69 56.57 -30.00
C ILE A 57 85.92 55.87 -30.57
N HIS A 58 85.96 55.65 -31.89
CA HIS A 58 87.11 55.03 -32.51
C HIS A 58 88.38 55.90 -32.41
N GLY A 59 88.27 57.21 -32.62
CA GLY A 59 89.39 58.16 -32.47
C GLY A 59 89.96 58.18 -31.06
N VAL A 60 89.10 58.27 -30.04
CA VAL A 60 89.53 58.21 -28.63
C VAL A 60 90.24 56.89 -28.33
N LEU A 61 89.72 55.76 -28.81
CA LEU A 61 90.32 54.44 -28.58
C LEU A 61 91.69 54.27 -29.26
N GLU A 62 91.87 54.80 -30.46
CA GLU A 62 93.17 54.74 -31.14
C GLU A 62 94.19 55.65 -30.45
N GLU A 63 93.81 56.83 -29.95
CA GLU A 63 94.72 57.69 -29.19
C GLU A 63 95.12 57.07 -27.85
N VAL A 64 94.17 56.45 -27.13
CA VAL A 64 94.49 55.73 -25.89
C VAL A 64 95.46 54.57 -26.18
N LYS A 65 95.31 53.87 -27.31
CA LYS A 65 96.25 52.82 -27.72
C LYS A 65 97.64 53.39 -28.05
N THR A 66 97.73 54.47 -28.81
CA THR A 66 99.02 55.09 -29.17
C THR A 66 99.72 55.63 -27.93
N LYS A 67 99.01 56.32 -27.03
CA LYS A 67 99.56 56.83 -25.77
C LYS A 67 99.91 55.74 -24.76
N ARG A 68 99.17 54.63 -24.72
CA ARG A 68 99.54 53.45 -23.92
C ARG A 68 100.83 52.80 -24.42
N ASN A 69 101.02 52.77 -25.74
CA ASN A 69 102.24 52.23 -26.33
C ASN A 69 103.45 53.16 -26.11
N SER A 70 103.27 54.49 -26.14
CA SER A 70 104.35 55.46 -25.87
C SER A 70 104.71 55.59 -24.39
N SER A 71 103.73 55.51 -23.48
CA SER A 71 103.97 55.49 -22.02
C SER A 71 104.67 54.20 -21.53
N SER A 72 104.56 53.10 -22.29
CA SER A 72 105.35 51.89 -22.03
C SER A 72 106.84 52.07 -22.34
N ALA A 73 107.19 52.95 -23.29
CA ALA A 73 108.56 53.25 -23.66
C ALA A 73 109.23 54.17 -22.63
N THR A 74 108.55 55.23 -22.18
CA THR A 74 109.08 56.15 -21.14
C THR A 74 109.18 55.51 -19.76
N ASN A 75 108.25 54.62 -19.37
CA ASN A 75 108.39 53.86 -18.13
C ASN A 75 109.50 52.81 -18.19
N ALA A 76 109.79 52.24 -19.37
CA ALA A 76 110.92 51.32 -19.54
C ALA A 76 112.27 52.03 -19.46
N GLU A 77 112.35 53.30 -19.87
CA GLU A 77 113.55 54.14 -19.71
C GLU A 77 113.75 54.59 -18.24
N LEU A 78 112.69 54.99 -17.54
CA LEU A 78 112.71 55.33 -16.11
C LEU A 78 113.11 54.14 -15.21
N PHE A 79 112.80 52.91 -15.63
CA PHE A 79 113.23 51.68 -14.95
C PHE A 79 114.70 51.31 -15.23
N LYS A 80 115.23 51.63 -16.42
CA LYS A 80 116.67 51.47 -16.74
C LYS A 80 117.53 52.43 -15.94
N GLU A 81 117.08 53.67 -15.75
CA GLU A 81 117.79 54.70 -14.97
C GLU A 81 117.95 54.34 -13.48
N LYS A 82 117.05 53.48 -12.96
CA LYS A 82 117.09 52.94 -11.59
C LYS A 82 117.75 51.56 -11.46
N GLY A 83 118.39 51.05 -12.52
CA GLY A 83 119.18 49.80 -12.47
C GLY A 83 118.36 48.50 -12.46
N PHE A 84 117.06 48.54 -12.76
CA PHE A 84 116.22 47.34 -12.80
C PHE A 84 116.32 46.63 -14.16
N THR A 85 116.41 45.30 -14.14
CA THR A 85 116.45 44.49 -15.36
C THR A 85 115.08 44.47 -16.04
N GLN A 86 115.05 44.36 -17.38
CA GLN A 86 113.81 44.26 -18.17
C GLN A 86 112.91 43.10 -17.69
N GLN A 87 113.51 42.04 -17.14
CA GLN A 87 112.81 40.91 -16.56
C GLN A 87 112.08 41.26 -15.25
N ALA A 88 112.68 42.10 -14.39
CA ALA A 88 112.04 42.58 -13.16
C ALA A 88 110.82 43.47 -13.44
N TYR A 89 110.91 44.35 -14.44
CA TYR A 89 109.77 45.16 -14.88
C TYR A 89 108.63 44.29 -15.42
N LYS A 90 108.94 43.29 -16.27
CA LYS A 90 107.94 42.36 -16.80
C LYS A 90 107.26 41.56 -15.67
N SER A 91 108.01 41.09 -14.68
CA SER A 91 107.46 40.42 -13.50
C SER A 91 106.59 41.34 -12.64
N PHE A 92 106.95 42.61 -12.50
CA PHE A 92 106.14 43.59 -11.78
C PHE A 92 104.80 43.83 -12.48
N VAL A 93 104.82 44.11 -13.78
CA VAL A 93 103.59 44.32 -14.58
C VAL A 93 102.68 43.10 -14.51
N LEU A 94 103.22 41.89 -14.70
CA LEU A 94 102.44 40.65 -14.58
C LEU A 94 101.84 40.44 -13.20
N ASN A 95 102.52 40.85 -12.12
CA ASN A 95 102.00 40.74 -10.76
C ASN A 95 100.89 41.76 -10.49
N VAL A 96 100.98 42.98 -11.04
CA VAL A 96 99.92 43.98 -10.96
C VAL A 96 98.69 43.50 -11.74
N GLU A 97 98.86 43.08 -12.98
CA GLU A 97 97.78 42.51 -13.81
C GLU A 97 97.12 41.29 -13.14
N LYS A 98 97.92 40.40 -12.54
CA LYS A 98 97.41 39.24 -11.80
C LYS A 98 96.56 39.66 -10.59
N LYS A 99 96.97 40.69 -9.85
CA LYS A 99 96.21 41.21 -8.70
C LYS A 99 94.91 41.88 -9.14
N GLU A 100 94.93 42.68 -10.21
CA GLU A 100 93.74 43.30 -10.78
C GLU A 100 92.75 42.25 -11.28
N LEU A 101 93.21 41.24 -12.03
CA LEU A 101 92.38 40.13 -12.47
C LEU A 101 91.82 39.32 -11.29
N GLN A 102 92.60 39.11 -10.23
CA GLN A 102 92.12 38.40 -9.04
C GLN A 102 91.05 39.21 -8.29
N GLN A 103 91.19 40.54 -8.25
CA GLN A 103 90.18 41.43 -7.70
C GLN A 103 88.90 41.41 -8.56
N GLU A 104 89.02 41.47 -9.88
CA GLU A 104 87.88 41.39 -10.81
C GLU A 104 87.15 40.05 -10.69
N ILE A 105 87.87 38.92 -10.62
CA ILE A 105 87.29 37.59 -10.38
C ILE A 105 86.53 37.57 -9.05
N SER A 106 87.08 38.16 -8.00
CA SER A 106 86.43 38.22 -6.68
C SER A 106 85.15 39.05 -6.73
N GLN A 107 85.16 40.19 -7.42
CA GLN A 107 83.96 41.02 -7.61
C GLN A 107 82.89 40.30 -8.42
N LEU A 108 83.26 39.64 -9.52
CA LEU A 108 82.34 38.84 -10.34
C LEU A 108 81.72 37.68 -9.55
N GLN A 109 82.49 37.02 -8.68
CA GLN A 109 81.95 35.98 -7.79
C GLN A 109 80.95 36.53 -6.77
N ILE A 110 81.20 37.71 -6.21
CA ILE A 110 80.26 38.39 -5.30
C ILE A 110 78.96 38.75 -6.06
N GLU A 111 79.09 39.31 -7.25
CA GLU A 111 77.94 39.68 -8.08
C GLU A 111 77.13 38.45 -8.51
N GLN A 112 77.78 37.35 -8.90
CA GLN A 112 77.13 36.09 -9.23
C GLN A 112 76.31 35.56 -8.03
N LYS A 113 76.88 35.55 -6.82
CA LYS A 113 76.17 35.14 -5.60
C LYS A 113 74.98 36.06 -5.30
N ARG A 114 75.13 37.36 -5.50
CA ARG A 114 74.04 38.34 -5.35
C ARG A 114 72.90 38.07 -6.32
N LEU A 115 73.20 37.88 -7.62
CA LEU A 115 72.20 37.61 -8.65
C LEU A 115 71.49 36.27 -8.42
N LEU A 116 72.23 35.22 -8.04
CA LEU A 116 71.65 33.92 -7.70
C LEU A 116 70.68 34.05 -6.51
N SER A 117 71.07 34.78 -5.47
CA SER A 117 70.20 35.03 -4.30
C SER A 117 68.93 35.78 -4.69
N GLN A 118 69.04 36.80 -5.56
CA GLN A 118 67.86 37.52 -6.08
C GLN A 118 66.94 36.63 -6.92
N LEU A 119 67.51 35.73 -7.72
CA LEU A 119 66.73 34.79 -8.54
C LEU A 119 65.98 33.79 -7.67
N VAL A 120 66.63 33.22 -6.65
CA VAL A 120 65.99 32.31 -5.68
C VAL A 120 64.83 32.99 -4.95
N LEU A 121 65.02 34.23 -4.48
CA LEU A 121 63.95 35.00 -3.86
C LEU A 121 62.78 35.24 -4.82
N LYS A 122 63.05 35.63 -6.08
CA LYS A 122 62.00 35.83 -7.09
C LYS A 122 61.23 34.55 -7.40
N LEU A 123 61.90 33.40 -7.45
CA LEU A 123 61.25 32.11 -7.66
C LEU A 123 60.37 31.73 -6.47
N ASN A 124 60.88 31.90 -5.24
CA ASN A 124 60.10 31.62 -4.02
C ASN A 124 58.85 32.49 -3.92
N ILE A 125 58.95 33.79 -4.22
CA ILE A 125 57.78 34.70 -4.24
C ILE A 125 56.74 34.22 -5.26
N LYS A 126 57.15 33.88 -6.49
CA LYS A 126 56.22 33.36 -7.52
C LYS A 126 55.53 32.07 -7.09
N THR A 127 56.26 31.16 -6.44
CA THR A 127 55.69 29.92 -5.92
C THR A 127 54.67 30.21 -4.82
N LEU A 128 55.01 31.06 -3.84
CA LEU A 128 54.10 31.47 -2.76
C LEU A 128 52.84 32.18 -3.29
N ASP A 129 52.96 33.05 -4.30
CA ASP A 129 51.82 33.70 -4.93
C ASP A 129 50.88 32.70 -5.61
N SER A 130 51.45 31.69 -6.28
CA SER A 130 50.66 30.66 -6.94
C SER A 130 49.92 29.76 -5.93
N GLU A 131 50.57 29.46 -4.80
CA GLU A 131 49.99 28.67 -3.72
C GLU A 131 48.88 29.45 -3.00
N ASN A 132 49.10 30.74 -2.74
CA ASN A 132 48.09 31.61 -2.15
C ASN A 132 46.84 31.70 -3.05
N LYS A 133 47.00 31.83 -4.38
CA LYS A 133 45.87 31.79 -5.33
C LYS A 133 45.12 30.46 -5.30
N ARG A 134 45.83 29.33 -5.18
CA ARG A 134 45.22 28.00 -5.05
C ARG A 134 44.42 27.89 -3.75
N LEU A 135 44.99 28.34 -2.63
CA LEU A 135 44.33 28.35 -1.33
C LEU A 135 43.10 29.25 -1.31
N GLN A 136 43.16 30.45 -1.90
CA GLN A 136 42.01 31.33 -2.05
C GLN A 136 40.88 30.67 -2.85
N THR A 137 41.22 30.00 -3.96
CA THR A 137 40.24 29.26 -4.77
C THR A 137 39.62 28.09 -3.99
N SER A 138 40.45 27.33 -3.26
CA SER A 138 40.00 26.23 -2.42
C SER A 138 39.08 26.71 -1.30
N ASN A 139 39.43 27.80 -0.60
CA ASN A 139 38.60 28.40 0.44
C ASN A 139 37.25 28.92 -0.10
N ALA A 140 37.24 29.51 -1.31
CA ALA A 140 36.00 29.93 -1.96
C ALA A 140 35.09 28.74 -2.29
N ASN A 141 35.65 27.60 -2.72
CA ASN A 141 34.88 26.38 -2.97
C ASN A 141 34.33 25.78 -1.67
N ILE A 142 35.14 25.73 -0.60
CA ILE A 142 34.69 25.27 0.72
C ILE A 142 33.54 26.15 1.24
N ALA A 143 33.61 27.47 1.05
CA ALA A 143 32.54 28.38 1.43
C ALA A 143 31.23 28.08 0.69
N LYS A 144 31.28 27.84 -0.62
CA LYS A 144 30.12 27.46 -1.43
C LYS A 144 29.54 26.10 -1.02
N GLU A 145 30.38 25.11 -0.74
CA GLU A 145 29.93 23.81 -0.24
C GLU A 145 29.26 23.93 1.13
N LYS A 146 29.79 24.76 2.03
CA LYS A 146 29.19 25.03 3.33
C LYS A 146 27.81 25.67 3.19
N GLU A 147 27.66 26.63 2.27
CA GLU A 147 26.37 27.26 1.96
C GLU A 147 25.36 26.24 1.40
N LEU A 148 25.78 25.40 0.45
CA LEU A 148 24.95 24.35 -0.11
C LEU A 148 24.48 23.34 0.95
N LEU A 149 25.39 22.92 1.84
CA LEU A 149 25.06 22.04 2.97
C LEU A 149 24.08 22.71 3.93
N SER A 150 24.25 24.00 4.22
CA SER A 150 23.32 24.77 5.07
C SER A 150 21.90 24.77 4.47
N ILE A 151 21.78 25.02 3.16
CA ILE A 151 20.49 24.97 2.45
C ILE A 151 19.90 23.55 2.54
N ARG A 152 20.72 22.51 2.36
CA ARG A 152 20.25 21.12 2.41
C ARG A 152 19.75 20.73 3.81
N VAL A 153 20.40 21.19 4.87
CA VAL A 153 19.96 20.99 6.25
C VAL A 153 18.59 21.66 6.47
N GLN A 154 18.42 22.91 6.07
CA GLN A 154 17.14 23.62 6.18
C GLN A 154 16.01 22.90 5.42
N GLN A 155 16.29 22.39 4.22
CA GLN A 155 15.31 21.59 3.47
C GLN A 155 14.90 20.31 4.21
N LEU A 156 15.86 19.63 4.85
CA LEU A 156 15.58 18.42 5.62
C LEU A 156 14.79 18.74 6.90
N GLU A 157 15.08 19.84 7.58
CA GLU A 157 14.32 20.31 8.74
C GLU A 157 12.85 20.58 8.38
N ILE A 158 12.60 21.29 7.28
CA ILE A 158 11.24 21.53 6.77
C ILE A 158 10.53 20.20 6.46
N LYS A 159 11.22 19.26 5.80
CA LYS A 159 10.64 17.95 5.48
C LYS A 159 10.28 17.14 6.73
N VAL A 160 11.13 17.16 7.75
CA VAL A 160 10.87 16.50 9.04
C VAL A 160 9.66 17.13 9.74
N HIS A 161 9.55 18.46 9.72
CA HIS A 161 8.40 19.16 10.31
C HIS A 161 7.07 18.77 9.64
N LEU A 162 7.04 18.74 8.29
CA LEU A 162 5.85 18.33 7.53
C LEU A 162 5.45 16.87 7.82
N LEU A 163 6.41 15.94 7.83
CA LEU A 163 6.15 14.54 8.15
C LEU A 163 5.62 14.37 9.58
N THR A 164 6.14 15.16 10.53
CA THR A 164 5.67 15.15 11.92
C THR A 164 4.22 15.62 12.01
N GLN A 165 3.85 16.66 11.25
CA GLN A 165 2.47 17.15 11.18
C GLN A 165 1.51 16.11 10.59
N GLU A 166 1.91 15.44 9.50
CA GLU A 166 1.11 14.38 8.88
C GLU A 166 0.91 13.19 9.82
N LEU A 167 1.96 12.78 10.53
CA LEU A 167 1.86 11.74 11.56
C LEU A 167 0.88 12.14 12.67
N GLY A 168 0.95 13.39 13.15
CA GLY A 168 0.00 13.92 14.14
C GLY A 168 -1.46 13.80 13.68
N ARG A 169 -1.76 14.23 12.45
CA ARG A 169 -3.12 14.12 11.86
C ARG A 169 -3.58 12.67 11.73
N LYS A 170 -2.69 11.75 11.33
CA LYS A 170 -3.00 10.31 11.23
C LYS A 170 -3.28 9.71 12.61
N THR A 171 -2.49 10.05 13.61
CA THR A 171 -2.71 9.61 15.00
C THR A 171 -4.05 10.12 15.55
N GLU A 172 -4.41 11.38 15.29
CA GLU A 172 -5.74 11.90 15.65
C GLU A 172 -6.87 11.15 14.94
N GLY A 173 -6.69 10.81 13.66
CA GLY A 173 -7.64 9.99 12.91
C GLY A 173 -7.84 8.60 13.52
N ILE A 174 -6.74 7.92 13.88
CA ILE A 174 -6.77 6.61 14.56
C ILE A 174 -7.51 6.73 15.89
N ASN A 175 -7.18 7.73 16.72
CA ASN A 175 -7.82 7.94 18.03
C ASN A 175 -9.35 8.16 17.90
N LYS A 176 -9.80 8.87 16.86
CA LYS A 176 -11.24 9.05 16.58
C LYS A 176 -11.92 7.72 16.24
N ILE A 177 -11.30 6.90 15.40
CA ILE A 177 -11.81 5.57 15.03
C ILE A 177 -11.85 4.64 16.25
N GLU A 178 -10.81 4.65 17.07
CA GLU A 178 -10.76 3.84 18.31
C GLU A 178 -11.89 4.24 19.26
N LYS A 179 -12.15 5.54 19.45
CA LYS A 179 -13.28 6.01 20.25
C LYS A 179 -14.63 5.52 19.69
N GLN A 180 -14.84 5.64 18.39
CA GLN A 180 -16.06 5.15 17.73
C GLN A 180 -16.22 3.63 17.88
N ASN A 181 -15.14 2.87 17.77
CA ASN A 181 -15.16 1.42 17.96
C ASN A 181 -15.53 1.03 19.39
N ILE A 182 -15.03 1.75 20.40
CA ILE A 182 -15.41 1.54 21.81
C ILE A 182 -16.92 1.81 22.00
N GLU A 183 -17.43 2.90 21.44
CA GLU A 183 -18.87 3.25 21.49
C GLU A 183 -19.73 2.18 20.80
N LEU A 184 -19.32 1.70 19.62
CA LEU A 184 -20.01 0.62 18.89
C LEU A 184 -20.00 -0.69 19.67
N LEU A 185 -18.87 -1.08 20.27
CA LEU A 185 -18.78 -2.28 21.10
C LEU A 185 -19.71 -2.20 22.32
N HIS A 186 -19.81 -1.02 22.95
CA HIS A 186 -20.76 -0.78 24.04
C HIS A 186 -22.21 -0.90 23.57
N ALA A 187 -22.56 -0.32 22.42
CA ALA A 187 -23.90 -0.44 21.85
C ALA A 187 -24.28 -1.89 21.51
N ILE A 188 -23.36 -2.65 20.91
CA ILE A 188 -23.54 -4.08 20.63
C ILE A 188 -23.80 -4.86 21.92
N LYS A 189 -23.06 -4.55 22.99
CA LYS A 189 -23.27 -5.18 24.30
C LYS A 189 -24.67 -4.89 24.85
N LEU A 190 -25.11 -3.63 24.83
CA LEU A 190 -26.45 -3.25 25.28
C LEU A 190 -27.56 -3.95 24.48
N LEU A 191 -27.44 -4.00 23.15
CA LEU A 191 -28.42 -4.70 22.30
C LEU A 191 -28.46 -6.20 22.58
N LYS A 192 -27.31 -6.80 22.89
CA LYS A 192 -27.23 -8.21 23.27
C LYS A 192 -27.91 -8.48 24.61
N ASP A 193 -27.67 -7.62 25.59
CA ASP A 193 -28.28 -7.73 26.92
C ASP A 193 -29.81 -7.54 26.82
N GLN A 194 -30.29 -6.54 26.06
CA GLN A 194 -31.72 -6.37 25.75
C GLN A 194 -32.31 -7.60 25.04
N SER A 195 -31.63 -8.15 24.04
CA SER A 195 -32.09 -9.36 23.34
C SER A 195 -32.20 -10.57 24.26
N ILE A 196 -31.37 -10.64 25.32
CA ILE A 196 -31.44 -11.68 26.34
C ILE A 196 -32.67 -11.45 27.23
N GLU A 197 -32.90 -10.22 27.68
CA GLU A 197 -34.08 -9.85 28.49
C GLU A 197 -35.38 -10.11 27.74
N ASP A 198 -35.51 -9.69 26.48
CA ASP A 198 -36.68 -9.94 25.64
C ASP A 198 -36.95 -11.43 25.46
N ARG A 199 -35.89 -12.22 25.23
CA ARG A 199 -36.01 -13.68 25.14
C ARG A 199 -36.45 -14.30 26.47
N ALA A 200 -35.99 -13.79 27.60
CA ALA A 200 -36.40 -14.25 28.91
C ALA A 200 -37.87 -13.92 29.18
N MET A 201 -38.31 -12.69 28.88
CA MET A 201 -39.72 -12.29 28.99
C MET A 201 -40.63 -13.14 28.10
N HIS A 202 -40.27 -13.34 26.83
CA HIS A 202 -41.04 -14.19 25.91
C HIS A 202 -41.09 -15.66 26.33
N ARG A 203 -40.06 -16.18 27.02
CA ARG A 203 -40.11 -17.54 27.59
C ARG A 203 -41.08 -17.60 28.76
N LYS A 204 -40.99 -16.65 29.68
CA LYS A 204 -41.87 -16.57 30.86
C LYS A 204 -43.34 -16.46 30.44
N GLN A 205 -43.64 -15.59 29.48
CA GLN A 205 -45.01 -15.43 28.97
C GLN A 205 -45.53 -16.70 28.29
N ARG A 206 -44.69 -17.40 27.52
CA ARG A 206 -45.07 -18.70 26.93
C ARG A 206 -45.32 -19.78 27.98
N GLU A 207 -44.65 -19.75 29.13
CA GLU A 207 -44.92 -20.66 30.24
C GLU A 207 -46.24 -20.33 30.94
N GLU A 208 -46.53 -19.04 31.16
CA GLU A 208 -47.81 -18.58 31.70
C GLU A 208 -48.99 -18.96 30.78
N ASP A 209 -48.86 -18.73 29.47
CA ASP A 209 -49.87 -19.11 28.47
C ASP A 209 -50.11 -20.63 28.44
N LYS A 210 -49.03 -21.43 28.53
CA LYS A 210 -49.15 -22.90 28.62
C LYS A 210 -49.90 -23.34 29.86
N ASN A 211 -49.60 -22.75 31.01
CA ASN A 211 -50.27 -23.07 32.27
C ASN A 211 -51.77 -22.70 32.20
N MET A 212 -52.09 -21.54 31.65
CA MET A 212 -53.48 -21.11 31.43
C MET A 212 -54.24 -22.05 30.50
N PHE A 213 -53.63 -22.43 29.36
CA PHE A 213 -54.22 -23.38 28.42
C PHE A 213 -54.43 -24.76 29.05
N GLN A 214 -53.48 -25.22 29.86
CA GLN A 214 -53.59 -26.50 30.55
C GLN A 214 -54.72 -26.48 31.58
N LYS A 215 -54.85 -25.39 32.34
CA LYS A 215 -55.94 -25.20 33.31
C LYS A 215 -57.31 -25.15 32.63
N HIS A 216 -57.45 -24.39 31.54
CA HIS A 216 -58.70 -24.38 30.75
C HIS A 216 -59.04 -25.77 30.20
N ARG A 217 -58.04 -26.52 29.73
CA ARG A 217 -58.26 -27.89 29.23
C ARG A 217 -58.72 -28.84 30.34
N GLU A 218 -58.26 -28.65 31.58
CA GLU A 218 -58.73 -29.42 32.73
C GLU A 218 -60.17 -29.04 33.14
N GLU A 219 -60.51 -27.75 33.12
CA GLU A 219 -61.86 -27.26 33.36
C GLU A 219 -62.85 -27.76 32.30
N ASP A 220 -62.49 -27.69 31.01
CA ASP A 220 -63.30 -28.22 29.91
C ASP A 220 -63.49 -29.73 30.02
N LYS A 221 -62.45 -30.49 30.39
CA LYS A 221 -62.58 -31.93 30.63
C LYS A 221 -63.57 -32.23 31.76
N ASN A 222 -63.50 -31.48 32.85
CA ASN A 222 -64.43 -31.65 33.98
C ASN A 222 -65.86 -31.30 33.59
N MET A 223 -66.08 -30.23 32.81
CA MET A 223 -67.41 -29.89 32.30
C MET A 223 -67.95 -30.96 31.35
N PHE A 224 -67.14 -31.40 30.39
CA PHE A 224 -67.52 -32.50 29.49
C PHE A 224 -67.87 -33.77 30.27
N GLN A 225 -67.14 -34.07 31.33
CA GLN A 225 -67.39 -35.26 32.14
C GLN A 225 -68.70 -35.15 32.93
N LYS A 226 -68.99 -33.99 33.53
CA LYS A 226 -70.29 -33.71 34.18
C LYS A 226 -71.44 -33.80 33.18
N GLN A 227 -71.31 -33.18 32.02
CA GLN A 227 -72.34 -33.21 30.99
C GLN A 227 -72.60 -34.63 30.49
N ARG A 228 -71.54 -35.44 30.36
CA ARG A 228 -71.68 -36.88 30.03
C ARG A 228 -72.41 -37.68 31.10
N GLU A 229 -72.25 -37.33 32.37
CA GLU A 229 -72.96 -37.96 33.49
C GLU A 229 -74.44 -37.54 33.52
N GLU A 230 -74.73 -36.26 33.28
CA GLU A 230 -76.10 -35.74 33.15
C GLU A 230 -76.84 -36.36 31.96
N ASP A 231 -76.20 -36.43 30.78
CA ASP A 231 -76.77 -37.07 29.60
C ASP A 231 -77.04 -38.56 29.83
N LYS A 232 -76.13 -39.26 30.53
CA LYS A 232 -76.36 -40.67 30.92
C LYS A 232 -77.56 -40.81 31.84
N ASN A 233 -77.71 -39.93 32.81
CA ASN A 233 -78.84 -39.95 33.74
C ASN A 233 -80.16 -39.65 33.02
N MET A 234 -80.19 -38.62 32.17
CA MET A 234 -81.36 -38.32 31.33
C MET A 234 -81.71 -39.47 30.41
N TYR A 235 -80.73 -40.09 29.75
CA TYR A 235 -80.97 -41.25 28.90
C TYR A 235 -81.54 -42.43 29.69
N GLN A 236 -81.03 -42.71 30.90
CA GLN A 236 -81.59 -43.74 31.76
C GLN A 236 -83.03 -43.42 32.19
N GLN A 237 -83.31 -42.15 32.48
CA GLN A 237 -84.62 -41.68 32.88
C GLN A 237 -85.62 -41.77 31.72
N GLN A 238 -85.28 -41.27 30.53
CA GLN A 238 -86.10 -41.44 29.32
C GLN A 238 -86.30 -42.92 28.97
N ARG A 239 -85.30 -43.78 29.18
CA ARG A 239 -85.46 -45.22 28.97
C ARG A 239 -86.39 -45.85 30.03
N LYS A 240 -86.43 -45.31 31.24
CA LYS A 240 -87.36 -45.73 32.30
C LYS A 240 -88.78 -45.27 31.97
N GLU A 241 -88.96 -43.99 31.66
CA GLU A 241 -90.24 -43.41 31.23
C GLU A 241 -90.77 -44.08 29.95
N GLY A 242 -89.91 -44.36 28.97
CA GLY A 242 -90.28 -45.09 27.77
C GLY A 242 -90.70 -46.53 28.05
N ARG A 243 -90.10 -47.20 29.04
CA ARG A 243 -90.53 -48.55 29.49
C ARG A 243 -91.85 -48.48 30.24
N GLU A 244 -92.05 -47.49 31.08
CA GLU A 244 -93.30 -47.28 31.83
C GLU A 244 -94.44 -46.88 30.89
N PHE A 245 -94.19 -45.98 29.94
CA PHE A 245 -95.13 -45.61 28.88
C PHE A 245 -95.48 -46.81 28.01
N PHE A 246 -94.49 -47.58 27.55
CA PHE A 246 -94.76 -48.79 26.77
C PHE A 246 -95.54 -49.83 27.58
N ALA A 247 -95.23 -50.01 28.86
CA ALA A 247 -95.98 -50.91 29.74
C ALA A 247 -97.44 -50.46 29.90
N GLN A 248 -97.66 -49.16 30.13
CA GLN A 248 -99.00 -48.56 30.26
C GLN A 248 -99.80 -48.67 28.95
N HIS A 249 -99.16 -48.36 27.82
CA HIS A 249 -99.79 -48.45 26.52
C HIS A 249 -100.10 -49.90 26.13
N MET A 250 -99.29 -50.87 26.55
CA MET A 250 -99.57 -52.30 26.38
C MET A 250 -100.68 -52.79 27.31
N THR A 251 -100.85 -52.21 28.50
CA THR A 251 -101.99 -52.52 29.38
C THR A 251 -103.29 -51.92 28.83
N ASP A 252 -103.25 -50.69 28.33
CA ASP A 252 -104.41 -50.02 27.74
C ASP A 252 -104.81 -50.70 26.42
N PHE A 253 -103.83 -51.03 25.57
CA PHE A 253 -104.06 -51.82 24.36
C PHE A 253 -104.61 -53.22 24.66
N LYS A 254 -104.13 -53.90 25.71
CA LYS A 254 -104.71 -55.17 26.16
C LYS A 254 -106.15 -55.00 26.65
N ALA A 255 -106.45 -53.91 27.34
CA ALA A 255 -107.79 -53.60 27.83
C ALA A 255 -108.75 -53.30 26.66
N ASP A 256 -108.31 -52.50 25.69
CA ASP A 256 -109.06 -52.17 24.48
C ASP A 256 -109.27 -53.41 23.60
N MET A 257 -108.24 -54.21 23.34
CA MET A 257 -108.42 -55.49 22.64
C MET A 257 -109.37 -56.41 23.39
N LYS A 258 -109.30 -56.49 24.72
CA LYS A 258 -110.21 -57.32 25.50
C LYS A 258 -111.65 -56.81 25.36
N LYS A 259 -111.86 -55.50 25.38
CA LYS A 259 -113.16 -54.86 25.20
C LYS A 259 -113.70 -55.05 23.79
N GLU A 260 -112.84 -54.92 22.79
CA GLU A 260 -113.16 -55.12 21.38
C GLU A 260 -113.45 -56.60 21.07
N MET A 261 -112.63 -57.53 21.55
CA MET A 261 -112.91 -58.97 21.49
C MET A 261 -114.20 -59.33 22.21
N GLN A 262 -114.49 -58.73 23.36
CA GLN A 262 -115.76 -58.95 24.06
C GLN A 262 -116.94 -58.39 23.26
N THR A 263 -116.76 -57.26 22.57
CA THR A 263 -117.77 -56.66 21.69
C THR A 263 -117.99 -57.52 20.45
N ILE A 264 -116.92 -58.07 19.86
CA ILE A 264 -116.96 -59.04 18.76
C ILE A 264 -117.62 -60.34 19.22
N LEU A 265 -117.32 -60.83 20.43
CA LEU A 265 -117.95 -62.04 20.99
C LEU A 265 -119.46 -61.84 21.19
N ASN A 266 -119.85 -60.67 21.69
CA ASN A 266 -121.26 -60.33 21.91
C ASN A 266 -122.00 -60.12 20.57
N THR A 267 -121.38 -59.45 19.59
CA THR A 267 -121.96 -59.29 18.25
C THR A 267 -121.99 -60.59 17.43
N THR A 268 -121.03 -61.50 17.61
CA THR A 268 -121.05 -62.85 17.00
C THR A 268 -122.00 -63.82 17.69
N LEU A 269 -122.34 -63.61 18.97
CA LEU A 269 -123.43 -64.31 19.65
C LEU A 269 -124.79 -63.79 19.16
N ASP A 270 -124.97 -62.49 18.98
CA ASP A 270 -126.19 -61.89 18.41
C ASP A 270 -126.40 -62.27 16.93
N GLN A 271 -125.31 -62.52 16.18
CA GLN A 271 -125.37 -62.99 14.79
C GLN A 271 -125.52 -64.51 14.64
N ARG A 272 -125.47 -65.29 15.73
CA ARG A 272 -125.72 -66.76 15.70
C ARG A 272 -127.18 -67.15 15.96
N GLU A 273 -128.07 -66.21 16.25
CA GLU A 273 -129.52 -66.47 16.35
C GLU A 273 -130.30 -66.28 15.04
N ASN A 274 -129.66 -65.92 13.93
CA ASN A 274 -130.30 -65.93 12.61
C ASN A 274 -129.61 -66.92 11.64
N LYS A 275 -130.43 -67.78 11.07
CA LYS A 275 -130.09 -69.03 10.38
C LYS A 275 -129.36 -68.83 9.03
N ASN A 276 -128.46 -69.77 8.75
CA ASN A 276 -127.87 -70.21 7.46
C ASN A 276 -126.82 -69.26 6.83
N LYS A 277 -125.49 -69.47 7.00
CA LYS A 277 -124.58 -70.39 6.24
C LYS A 277 -124.84 -70.33 4.71
N THR A 278 -123.92 -69.91 3.83
CA THR A 278 -122.49 -70.29 3.73
C THR A 278 -121.55 -69.32 2.98
N ASP A 279 -121.95 -68.09 2.61
CA ASP A 279 -121.12 -67.24 1.72
C ASP A 279 -120.34 -66.11 2.44
N GLU A 280 -120.71 -65.73 3.66
CA GLU A 280 -120.09 -64.59 4.36
C GLU A 280 -118.73 -64.92 5.02
N GLU A 281 -118.49 -66.16 5.44
CA GLU A 281 -117.20 -66.56 6.03
C GLU A 281 -116.05 -66.50 5.01
N ARG A 282 -116.32 -66.69 3.71
CA ARG A 282 -115.31 -66.48 2.65
C ARG A 282 -115.00 -65.00 2.41
N LEU A 283 -115.99 -64.12 2.56
CA LEU A 283 -115.82 -62.68 2.39
C LEU A 283 -115.01 -62.06 3.55
N PHE A 284 -115.12 -62.62 4.75
CA PHE A 284 -114.38 -62.15 5.92
C PHE A 284 -112.89 -62.54 5.87
N VAL A 285 -112.58 -63.75 5.39
CA VAL A 285 -111.17 -64.19 5.20
C VAL A 285 -110.47 -63.37 4.11
N CYS A 286 -111.13 -63.09 2.98
CA CYS A 286 -110.55 -62.22 1.94
C CYS A 286 -110.27 -60.79 2.47
N LYS A 287 -111.17 -60.20 3.25
CA LYS A 287 -110.95 -58.85 3.82
C LYS A 287 -109.79 -58.81 4.82
N MET A 288 -109.58 -59.88 5.58
CA MET A 288 -108.44 -59.99 6.51
C MET A 288 -107.10 -60.12 5.78
N ASP A 289 -107.06 -60.88 4.69
CA ASP A 289 -105.87 -60.99 3.84
C ASP A 289 -105.59 -59.67 3.11
N ASP A 290 -106.61 -58.95 2.64
CA ASP A 290 -106.45 -57.62 2.04
C ASP A 290 -105.87 -56.60 3.02
N MET A 291 -106.39 -56.55 4.26
CA MET A 291 -105.84 -55.66 5.31
C MET A 291 -104.42 -56.03 5.71
N LYS A 292 -104.09 -57.33 5.78
CA LYS A 292 -102.73 -57.78 6.06
C LYS A 292 -101.76 -57.35 4.96
N THR A 293 -102.18 -57.47 3.71
CA THR A 293 -101.38 -57.06 2.54
C THR A 293 -101.18 -55.54 2.50
N GLU A 294 -102.19 -54.76 2.87
CA GLU A 294 -102.12 -53.30 2.99
C GLU A 294 -101.18 -52.86 4.14
N LEU A 295 -101.23 -53.57 5.28
CA LEU A 295 -100.33 -53.32 6.41
C LEU A 295 -98.87 -53.67 6.09
N GLU A 296 -98.63 -54.78 5.42
CA GLU A 296 -97.29 -55.17 4.96
C GLU A 296 -96.76 -54.18 3.90
N GLY A 297 -97.62 -53.68 3.02
CA GLY A 297 -97.29 -52.64 2.04
C GLY A 297 -96.89 -51.32 2.68
N THR A 298 -97.67 -50.82 3.65
CA THR A 298 -97.36 -49.57 4.38
C THR A 298 -96.11 -49.70 5.23
N PHE A 299 -95.88 -50.85 5.87
CA PHE A 299 -94.66 -51.09 6.64
C PHE A 299 -93.41 -51.15 5.75
N LYS A 300 -93.52 -51.74 4.55
CA LYS A 300 -92.44 -51.76 3.56
C LYS A 300 -92.08 -50.36 3.07
N VAL A 301 -93.08 -49.52 2.74
CA VAL A 301 -92.88 -48.12 2.35
C VAL A 301 -92.19 -47.32 3.46
N TYR A 302 -92.52 -47.57 4.73
CA TYR A 302 -91.85 -46.93 5.86
C TYR A 302 -90.37 -47.33 5.97
N LEU A 303 -90.06 -48.63 5.84
CA LEU A 303 -88.68 -49.12 5.88
C LEU A 303 -87.85 -48.61 4.69
N ASP A 304 -88.42 -48.54 3.49
CA ASP A 304 -87.74 -48.00 2.32
C ASP A 304 -87.45 -46.50 2.49
N LYS A 305 -88.39 -45.73 3.07
CA LYS A 305 -88.17 -44.31 3.40
C LYS A 305 -87.05 -44.11 4.42
N GLN A 306 -86.96 -44.95 5.45
CA GLN A 306 -85.85 -44.93 6.42
C GLN A 306 -84.51 -45.30 5.77
N ARG A 307 -84.52 -46.26 4.84
CA ARG A 307 -83.33 -46.68 4.08
C ARG A 307 -82.81 -45.54 3.21
N ASP A 308 -83.69 -44.82 2.52
CA ASP A 308 -83.33 -43.69 1.66
C ASP A 308 -82.81 -42.49 2.46
N GLN A 309 -83.39 -42.21 3.62
CA GLN A 309 -82.89 -41.18 4.55
C GLN A 309 -81.47 -41.50 5.04
N ASN A 310 -81.22 -42.75 5.44
CA ASN A 310 -79.90 -43.20 5.86
C ASN A 310 -78.88 -43.18 4.71
N LYS A 311 -79.30 -43.55 3.50
CA LYS A 311 -78.45 -43.47 2.30
C LYS A 311 -78.05 -42.04 1.99
N THR A 312 -79.00 -41.11 2.03
CA THR A 312 -78.77 -39.67 1.80
C THR A 312 -77.76 -39.10 2.82
N PHE A 313 -77.91 -39.47 4.09
CA PHE A 313 -76.96 -39.07 5.13
C PHE A 313 -75.54 -39.61 4.89
N ILE A 314 -75.41 -40.88 4.50
CA ILE A 314 -74.10 -41.49 4.19
C ILE A 314 -73.45 -40.79 2.99
N ASP A 315 -74.21 -40.49 1.95
CA ASP A 315 -73.70 -39.79 0.76
C ASP A 315 -73.22 -38.37 1.10
N GLU A 316 -73.93 -37.64 1.96
CA GLU A 316 -73.53 -36.31 2.42
C GLU A 316 -72.21 -36.34 3.22
N VAL A 317 -72.06 -37.32 4.12
CA VAL A 317 -70.82 -37.52 4.90
C VAL A 317 -69.65 -37.85 3.97
N GLN A 318 -69.85 -38.71 2.97
CA GLN A 318 -68.81 -39.06 2.01
C GLN A 318 -68.41 -37.86 1.13
N ALA A 319 -69.36 -37.00 0.74
CA ALA A 319 -69.08 -35.79 -0.02
C ALA A 319 -68.23 -34.79 0.79
N LYS A 320 -68.58 -34.57 2.07
CA LYS A 320 -67.79 -33.71 2.97
C LYS A 320 -66.37 -34.25 3.18
N LEU A 321 -66.21 -35.57 3.32
CA LEU A 321 -64.89 -36.21 3.44
C LEU A 321 -64.03 -36.02 2.18
N LYS A 322 -64.61 -36.14 0.98
CA LYS A 322 -63.90 -35.88 -0.28
C LYS A 322 -63.47 -34.42 -0.40
N ALA A 323 -64.31 -33.47 0.01
CA ALA A 323 -63.97 -32.05 0.00
C ALA A 323 -62.81 -31.72 0.94
N ALA A 324 -62.81 -32.28 2.16
CA ALA A 324 -61.72 -32.10 3.12
C ALA A 324 -60.37 -32.62 2.58
N LYS A 325 -60.35 -33.82 1.98
CA LYS A 325 -59.15 -34.37 1.35
C LYS A 325 -58.61 -33.51 0.20
N LYS A 326 -59.50 -32.85 -0.56
CA LYS A 326 -59.09 -31.93 -1.64
C LYS A 326 -58.43 -30.65 -1.09
N ILE A 327 -58.94 -30.12 0.02
CA ILE A 327 -58.35 -28.95 0.69
C ILE A 327 -56.95 -29.30 1.22
N GLU A 328 -56.80 -30.45 1.86
CA GLU A 328 -55.52 -30.94 2.38
C GLU A 328 -54.47 -31.12 1.25
N SER A 329 -54.86 -31.72 0.12
CA SER A 329 -53.99 -31.86 -1.05
C SER A 329 -53.52 -30.50 -1.58
N ASN A 330 -54.42 -29.53 -1.70
CA ASN A 330 -54.08 -28.19 -2.20
C ASN A 330 -53.14 -27.44 -1.26
N PHE A 331 -53.32 -27.60 0.06
CA PHE A 331 -52.44 -27.00 1.05
C PHE A 331 -51.00 -27.54 0.95
N LEU A 332 -50.85 -28.86 0.81
CA LEU A 332 -49.54 -29.51 0.65
C LEU A 332 -48.86 -29.09 -0.67
N ASP A 333 -49.61 -28.97 -1.76
CA ASP A 333 -49.06 -28.51 -3.04
C ASP A 333 -48.60 -27.05 -2.99
N ASN A 334 -49.31 -26.19 -2.25
CA ASN A 334 -48.89 -24.80 -2.06
C ASN A 334 -47.62 -24.70 -1.21
N GLN A 335 -47.48 -25.48 -0.13
CA GLN A 335 -46.24 -25.52 0.65
C GLN A 335 -45.04 -25.95 -0.21
N ARG A 336 -45.21 -26.98 -1.06
CA ARG A 336 -44.15 -27.43 -1.98
C ARG A 336 -43.76 -26.36 -3.01
N LYS A 337 -44.71 -25.53 -3.46
CA LYS A 337 -44.42 -24.42 -4.40
C LYS A 337 -43.65 -23.30 -3.71
N GLU A 338 -44.01 -22.95 -2.46
CA GLU A 338 -43.28 -21.94 -1.69
C GLU A 338 -41.84 -22.36 -1.38
N GLU A 339 -41.62 -23.62 -1.01
CA GLU A 339 -40.26 -24.15 -0.78
C GLU A 339 -39.40 -24.10 -2.05
N LYS A 340 -39.96 -24.46 -3.21
CA LYS A 340 -39.26 -24.37 -4.50
C LYS A 340 -38.95 -22.92 -4.89
N SER A 341 -39.86 -21.98 -4.60
CA SER A 341 -39.65 -20.55 -4.85
C SER A 341 -38.49 -19.99 -4.00
N ARG A 342 -38.46 -20.33 -2.70
CA ARG A 342 -37.37 -19.94 -1.79
C ARG A 342 -36.03 -20.53 -2.21
N HIS A 343 -36.01 -21.76 -2.74
CA HIS A 343 -34.78 -22.38 -3.23
C HIS A 343 -34.22 -21.68 -4.48
N ASN A 344 -35.08 -21.18 -5.37
CA ASN A 344 -34.66 -20.52 -6.60
C ASN A 344 -34.22 -19.05 -6.40
N GLN A 345 -34.67 -18.37 -5.34
CA GLN A 345 -34.23 -17.00 -5.02
C GLN A 345 -32.79 -16.91 -4.49
N THR A 346 -32.12 -18.04 -4.24
CA THR A 346 -30.72 -18.09 -3.74
C THR A 346 -29.68 -18.46 -4.81
N ARG A 347 -30.08 -18.51 -6.09
CA ARG A 347 -29.19 -18.78 -7.22
C ARG A 347 -29.28 -17.66 -8.25
N ASP A 348 -28.12 -17.18 -8.70
CA ASP A 348 -28.01 -16.27 -9.84
C ASP A 348 -28.24 -17.00 -11.17
N LYS A 349 -28.30 -16.25 -12.28
CA LYS A 349 -28.58 -16.76 -13.64
C LYS A 349 -27.56 -17.80 -14.15
N ASP A 350 -26.45 -17.97 -13.43
CA ASP A 350 -25.38 -18.94 -13.74
C ASP A 350 -25.36 -20.14 -12.77
N GLY A 351 -26.34 -20.26 -11.88
CA GLY A 351 -26.50 -21.43 -10.99
C GLY A 351 -25.55 -21.48 -9.80
N ARG A 352 -24.89 -20.38 -9.44
CA ARG A 352 -23.97 -20.31 -8.29
C ARG A 352 -24.73 -19.83 -7.05
N ARG A 353 -24.41 -20.43 -5.90
CA ARG A 353 -24.93 -20.00 -4.60
C ARG A 353 -24.31 -18.64 -4.28
N LEU A 354 -25.14 -17.61 -4.14
CA LEU A 354 -24.70 -16.29 -3.65
C LEU A 354 -24.33 -16.43 -2.17
N ASN A 355 -23.03 -16.34 -1.87
CA ASN A 355 -22.54 -16.16 -0.51
C ASN A 355 -22.79 -14.69 -0.13
N PRO A 356 -23.57 -14.38 0.92
CA PRO A 356 -23.96 -13.00 1.23
C PRO A 356 -22.89 -12.25 2.06
N HIS A 357 -21.62 -12.44 1.74
CA HIS A 357 -20.54 -11.68 2.35
C HIS A 357 -19.44 -11.43 1.35
N MET A 358 -18.99 -10.17 1.33
CA MET A 358 -17.99 -9.55 0.44
C MET A 358 -18.60 -9.00 -0.85
N ASP A 359 -19.07 -7.75 -0.83
CA ASP A 359 -18.87 -6.78 -1.92
C ASP A 359 -19.52 -5.42 -1.57
N GLU A 360 -18.91 -4.70 -0.63
CA GLU A 360 -18.98 -3.24 -0.60
C GLU A 360 -17.56 -2.71 -0.45
N MET A 361 -16.88 -2.48 -1.58
CA MET A 361 -15.84 -1.45 -1.76
C MET A 361 -15.44 -1.42 -3.24
N LYS A 362 -16.19 -0.65 -4.04
CA LYS A 362 -15.69 -0.09 -5.30
C LYS A 362 -15.27 1.36 -5.02
N ALA A 363 -13.97 1.61 -5.07
CA ALA A 363 -13.43 2.96 -5.21
C ALA A 363 -13.07 3.20 -6.68
N HIS A 364 -13.30 4.44 -7.11
CA HIS A 364 -13.07 4.99 -8.44
C HIS A 364 -11.60 4.91 -8.91
N PRO A 365 -11.37 5.00 -10.23
CA PRO A 365 -10.03 5.06 -10.81
C PRO A 365 -9.55 6.50 -10.85
N ASP A 366 -8.29 6.74 -10.47
CA ASP A 366 -7.38 7.67 -11.14
C ASP A 366 -5.98 7.52 -10.51
N ASP A 367 -4.98 7.82 -11.33
CA ASP A 367 -3.53 7.86 -11.06
C ASP A 367 -2.73 6.54 -11.18
N ALA A 368 -2.26 6.37 -12.41
CA ALA A 368 -1.05 5.63 -12.75
C ALA A 368 0.19 6.27 -12.11
N THR A 369 1.04 5.46 -11.48
CA THR A 369 2.45 5.20 -11.86
C THR A 369 3.23 4.59 -10.70
N GLU A 370 4.30 3.87 -11.06
CA GLU A 370 5.41 3.42 -10.21
C GLU A 370 5.29 2.06 -9.50
N THR A 371 5.60 1.05 -10.31
CA THR A 371 6.36 -0.15 -10.01
C THR A 371 7.44 0.06 -8.93
N ILE A 372 7.25 -0.50 -7.73
CA ILE A 372 8.36 -0.83 -6.83
C ILE A 372 8.17 -2.24 -6.23
N PHE A 373 9.10 -3.09 -6.65
CA PHE A 373 9.60 -4.31 -6.02
C PHE A 373 9.53 -4.32 -4.49
N CYS A 374 8.88 -5.32 -3.89
CA CYS A 374 9.20 -5.76 -2.54
C CYS A 374 8.93 -7.27 -2.38
N LYS A 375 10.03 -8.01 -2.23
CA LYS A 375 10.09 -9.38 -1.73
C LYS A 375 9.76 -9.36 -0.23
N SER A 376 8.83 -10.21 0.21
CA SER A 376 8.80 -10.64 1.61
C SER A 376 8.22 -12.04 1.71
N LYS A 377 9.08 -12.95 2.19
CA LYS A 377 8.74 -14.30 2.64
C LYS A 377 7.90 -14.20 3.92
N PRO A 378 6.95 -15.11 4.18
CA PRO A 378 6.59 -15.48 5.53
C PRO A 378 7.38 -16.72 5.95
N LEU A 379 8.13 -16.59 7.04
CA LEU A 379 8.54 -17.71 7.88
C LEU A 379 7.29 -18.35 8.47
N ASN A 380 7.03 -19.60 8.10
CA ASN A 380 6.02 -20.44 8.73
C ASN A 380 6.74 -21.61 9.39
N THR A 381 6.87 -21.55 10.71
CA THR A 381 7.20 -22.68 11.56
C THR A 381 5.92 -23.12 12.25
N ASN A 382 5.37 -24.26 11.83
CA ASN A 382 4.70 -25.20 12.73
C ASN A 382 4.55 -26.55 12.01
N ASP A 383 5.49 -27.43 12.32
CA ASP A 383 5.42 -28.87 12.10
C ASP A 383 4.27 -29.46 12.92
N VAL A 384 3.24 -29.98 12.25
CA VAL A 384 2.46 -31.10 12.77
C VAL A 384 2.21 -32.11 11.65
N ARG A 385 2.80 -33.29 11.86
CA ARG A 385 2.61 -34.56 11.15
C ARG A 385 1.18 -34.78 10.65
N ASN A 386 1.01 -35.19 9.39
CA ASN A 386 0.53 -36.55 9.10
C ASN A 386 0.60 -36.94 7.61
N LYS A 387 0.85 -38.24 7.44
CA LYS A 387 1.12 -39.04 6.25
C LYS A 387 0.03 -38.98 5.16
N SER A 388 0.44 -38.93 3.88
CA SER A 388 0.17 -39.96 2.85
C SER A 388 0.72 -39.49 1.49
N VAL A 389 1.76 -40.15 0.97
CA VAL A 389 1.71 -41.01 -0.22
C VAL A 389 0.95 -40.40 -1.40
N THR A 390 1.68 -39.86 -2.39
CA THR A 390 1.59 -40.34 -3.79
C THR A 390 2.75 -39.79 -4.62
N LYS A 391 3.29 -40.69 -5.44
CA LYS A 391 4.40 -40.53 -6.37
C LYS A 391 4.10 -39.42 -7.38
N ASN A 392 5.07 -38.55 -7.67
CA ASN A 392 5.19 -38.00 -9.02
C ASN A 392 6.65 -37.75 -9.39
N LYS A 393 6.96 -38.18 -10.60
CA LYS A 393 8.28 -38.33 -11.21
C LYS A 393 9.00 -36.98 -11.31
N ILE A 394 10.25 -36.99 -10.87
CA ILE A 394 11.24 -35.94 -11.13
C ILE A 394 11.63 -36.04 -12.60
N ASN A 395 11.44 -34.97 -13.36
CA ASN A 395 12.04 -34.79 -14.67
C ASN A 395 13.14 -33.73 -14.54
N TYR A 396 14.38 -34.19 -14.47
CA TYR A 396 15.57 -33.35 -14.62
C TYR A 396 15.68 -32.97 -16.10
N ASN A 397 15.76 -31.67 -16.42
CA ASN A 397 16.56 -31.12 -17.53
C ASN A 397 16.36 -29.60 -17.67
N ARG A 398 17.39 -28.82 -17.29
CA ARG A 398 18.08 -27.79 -18.11
C ARG A 398 18.73 -26.71 -17.24
N THR A 399 20.03 -26.89 -17.04
CA THR A 399 21.03 -25.85 -16.81
C THR A 399 21.53 -25.34 -18.16
N ALA A 400 21.36 -24.04 -18.43
CA ALA A 400 22.01 -23.18 -19.45
C ALA A 400 21.15 -21.90 -19.50
N ASP A 401 21.59 -20.65 -19.50
CA ASP A 401 22.87 -20.00 -19.72
C ASP A 401 22.82 -18.63 -19.02
N LEU A 402 23.83 -18.28 -18.23
CA LEU A 402 24.08 -16.88 -17.83
C LEU A 402 25.57 -16.62 -17.99
N ARG A 403 25.96 -16.15 -19.18
CA ARG A 403 27.25 -15.51 -19.40
C ARG A 403 27.07 -14.16 -20.08
N LYS A 404 27.46 -13.13 -19.31
CA LYS A 404 28.27 -11.98 -19.69
C LYS A 404 27.72 -11.05 -20.76
N GLN A 405 27.35 -9.84 -20.32
CA GLN A 405 27.80 -8.61 -21.00
C GLN A 405 28.26 -7.60 -19.96
N ILE A 406 29.56 -7.29 -20.00
CA ILE A 406 30.22 -6.14 -19.37
C ILE A 406 30.42 -5.14 -20.51
N PRO A 407 29.99 -3.87 -20.41
CA PRO A 407 30.43 -2.85 -21.35
C PRO A 407 31.82 -2.36 -20.97
N LYS A 408 32.73 -2.34 -21.95
CA LYS A 408 34.03 -1.67 -21.85
C LYS A 408 33.88 -0.22 -22.31
N GLN A 409 34.52 0.67 -21.51
CA GLN A 409 35.10 1.99 -21.79
C GLN A 409 34.34 2.97 -22.68
#